data_AF-A0A7Y0RC35-F1
#
_entry.id   AF-A0A7Y0RC35-F1
#
_cell.length_a   1.000
_cell.length_b   1.000
_cell.length_c   1.000
_cell.angle_alpha   90.00
_cell.angle_beta   90.00
_cell.angle_gamma   90.00
#
_symmetry.space_group_name_H-M   'P 1'
#
loop_
_entity.id
_entity.type
_entity.pdbx_description
1 polymer ?
#
loop_
_entity_poly.entity_id
_entity_poly.type
_entity_poly.pdbx_seq_one_letter_code
_entity_poly.pdbx_strand_id
1 'polypeptide(L)'
;MTLARSPATLRMLRVVRVAVHDQCRRQGVGKQLLERAQEKASDMALDAIGTSYGAAEELLPFWQSSGFATVRLGISREASSGEYAVQMMKGLSDPGTAAQQRLSARFAEQWPVMLPVVWPTLSPELVLAISADLPSAEPLTEQELTELKAFAYGHRGFELTLPALKRMALQADTASSIPATNPAPLWVTCVLQNQPWQKAREHRLCTGRGDGEAQLRQLVAGLLMSSQTT
;
A
#
# COMPACT_ATOMS: atom_id res chain seq x y z
N MET A 1 -30.71 17.09 5.97
CA MET A 1 -29.91 16.02 5.33
C MET A 1 -29.34 16.58 4.03
N THR A 2 -28.10 17.06 4.05
CA THR A 2 -27.41 17.53 2.85
C THR A 2 -27.01 16.31 2.03
N LEU A 3 -27.60 16.13 0.84
CA LEU A 3 -27.21 15.07 -0.08
C LEU A 3 -25.71 15.19 -0.36
N ALA A 4 -24.95 14.15 0.00
CA ALA A 4 -23.53 14.08 -0.30
C ALA A 4 -23.35 14.25 -1.82
N ARG A 5 -22.54 15.24 -2.22
CA ARG A 5 -22.23 15.48 -3.63
C ARG A 5 -21.57 14.24 -4.22
N SER A 6 -22.03 13.81 -5.40
CA SER A 6 -21.38 12.74 -6.18
C SER A 6 -19.92 13.12 -6.46
N PRO A 7 -18.94 12.20 -6.44
CA PRO A 7 -17.55 12.49 -6.78
C PRO A 7 -17.37 13.18 -8.14
N ALA A 8 -18.31 12.99 -9.07
CA ALA A 8 -18.30 13.62 -10.39
C ALA A 8 -18.56 15.13 -10.36
N THR A 9 -19.00 15.69 -9.22
CA THR A 9 -19.24 17.13 -9.05
C THR A 9 -18.23 17.81 -8.15
N LEU A 10 -17.23 17.07 -7.65
CA LEU A 10 -16.15 17.64 -6.86
C LEU A 10 -15.19 18.42 -7.75
N ARG A 11 -14.78 19.59 -7.27
CA ARG A 11 -13.76 20.40 -7.94
C ARG A 11 -12.42 20.13 -7.29
N MET A 12 -11.40 19.81 -8.08
CA MET A 12 -10.08 19.50 -7.53
C MET A 12 -8.95 20.18 -8.28
N LEU A 13 -7.86 20.47 -7.56
CA LEU A 13 -6.58 20.83 -8.13
C LEU A 13 -5.78 19.56 -8.45
N ARG A 14 -5.25 19.44 -9.67
CA ARG A 14 -4.32 18.35 -10.01
C ARG A 14 -2.90 18.88 -10.05
N VAL A 15 -2.04 18.38 -9.16
CA VAL A 15 -0.60 18.59 -9.26
C VAL A 15 -0.08 17.74 -10.39
N VAL A 16 0.39 18.38 -11.47
CA VAL A 16 0.96 17.69 -12.64
C VAL A 16 2.42 17.36 -12.42
N ARG A 17 3.17 18.26 -11.77
CA ARG A 17 4.60 18.09 -11.50
C ARG A 17 5.01 18.92 -10.30
N VAL A 18 5.86 18.35 -9.45
CA VAL A 18 6.66 19.08 -8.47
C VAL A 18 8.09 19.09 -8.99
N ALA A 19 8.65 20.27 -9.23
CA ALA A 19 10.01 20.43 -9.72
C ALA A 19 10.87 21.12 -8.67
N VAL A 20 11.87 20.42 -8.16
CA VAL A 20 12.83 20.94 -7.18
C VAL A 20 14.22 20.75 -7.77
N HIS A 21 15.02 21.82 -7.76
CA HIS A 21 16.42 21.76 -8.19
C HIS A 21 17.18 20.73 -7.36
N ASP A 22 18.09 19.98 -7.98
CA ASP A 22 18.73 18.81 -7.36
C ASP A 22 19.46 19.14 -6.05
N GLN A 23 20.15 20.27 -6.01
CA GLN A 23 20.84 20.77 -4.81
C GLN A 23 19.90 21.15 -3.66
N CYS A 24 18.61 21.35 -3.94
CA CYS A 24 17.59 21.74 -2.97
C CYS A 24 16.66 20.57 -2.57
N ARG A 25 16.87 19.37 -3.13
CA ARG A 25 16.10 18.18 -2.74
C ARG A 25 16.37 17.83 -1.28
N ARG A 26 15.41 17.18 -0.63
CA ARG A 26 15.46 16.76 0.79
C ARG A 26 15.59 17.92 1.81
N GLN A 27 15.49 19.18 1.38
CA GLN A 27 15.43 20.36 2.25
C GLN A 27 14.00 20.85 2.53
N GLY A 28 12.98 20.03 2.23
CA GLY A 28 11.57 20.37 2.47
C GLY A 28 10.92 21.27 1.41
N VAL A 29 11.65 21.74 0.39
CA VAL A 29 11.13 22.65 -0.66
C VAL A 29 9.90 22.07 -1.37
N GLY A 30 9.92 20.79 -1.76
CA GLY A 30 8.79 20.16 -2.42
C GLY A 30 7.53 20.14 -1.54
N LYS A 31 7.69 19.96 -0.23
CA LYS A 31 6.59 19.98 0.73
C LYS A 31 6.01 21.39 0.86
N GLN A 32 6.86 22.41 0.97
CA GLN A 32 6.44 23.81 0.98
C GLN A 32 5.65 24.19 -0.28
N LEU A 33 6.08 23.72 -1.46
CA LEU A 33 5.33 23.93 -2.71
C LEU A 33 3.94 23.29 -2.65
N LEU A 34 3.83 22.07 -2.10
CA LEU A 34 2.54 21.41 -1.93
C LEU A 34 1.66 22.11 -0.89
N GLU A 35 2.22 22.64 0.19
CA GLU A 35 1.49 23.41 1.20
C GLU A 35 0.89 24.68 0.58
N ARG A 36 1.67 25.43 -0.21
CA ARG A 36 1.15 26.61 -0.94
C ARG A 36 0.09 26.24 -1.97
N ALA A 37 0.24 25.11 -2.66
CA ALA A 37 -0.77 24.61 -3.59
C ALA A 37 -2.08 24.23 -2.87
N GLN A 38 -1.97 23.67 -1.65
CA GLN A 38 -3.12 23.35 -0.80
C GLN A 38 -3.83 24.61 -0.32
N GLU A 39 -3.09 25.59 0.21
CA GLU A 39 -3.64 26.90 0.60
C GLU A 39 -4.42 27.53 -0.55
N LYS A 40 -3.80 27.58 -1.75
CA LYS A 40 -4.45 28.15 -2.93
C LYS A 40 -5.71 27.39 -3.36
N ALA A 41 -5.70 26.06 -3.26
CA ALA A 41 -6.85 25.24 -3.57
C ALA A 41 -8.01 25.48 -2.58
N SER A 42 -7.69 25.64 -1.29
CA SER A 42 -8.66 26.00 -0.25
C SER A 42 -9.25 27.39 -0.47
N ASP A 43 -8.43 28.40 -0.81
CA ASP A 43 -8.89 29.75 -1.16
C ASP A 43 -9.87 29.77 -2.34
N MET A 44 -9.72 28.82 -3.27
CA MET A 44 -10.59 28.64 -4.43
C MET A 44 -11.84 27.80 -4.14
N ALA A 45 -12.04 27.40 -2.88
CA ALA A 45 -13.09 26.49 -2.42
C ALA A 45 -13.13 25.20 -3.27
N LEU A 46 -11.96 24.63 -3.55
CA LEU A 46 -11.84 23.31 -4.15
C LEU A 46 -12.04 22.24 -3.08
N ASP A 47 -12.63 21.13 -3.48
CA ASP A 47 -12.91 20.01 -2.57
C ASP A 47 -11.67 19.17 -2.29
N ALA A 48 -10.71 19.15 -3.21
CA ALA A 48 -9.54 18.30 -3.09
C ALA A 48 -8.33 18.79 -3.90
N ILE A 49 -7.18 18.22 -3.57
CA ILE A 49 -5.97 18.25 -4.38
C ILE A 49 -5.51 16.81 -4.65
N GLY A 50 -4.99 16.52 -5.83
CA GLY A 50 -4.54 15.18 -6.18
C GLY A 50 -3.43 15.16 -7.21
N THR A 51 -2.91 13.96 -7.48
CA THR A 51 -1.82 13.73 -8.42
C THR A 51 -1.99 12.39 -9.13
N SER A 52 -1.31 12.24 -10.27
CA SER A 52 -1.12 10.98 -10.98
C SER A 52 0.30 10.97 -11.50
N TYR A 53 1.14 10.07 -11.00
CA TYR A 53 2.56 10.00 -11.33
C TYR A 53 2.99 8.54 -11.52
N GLY A 54 4.07 8.30 -12.26
CA GLY A 54 4.64 6.96 -12.39
C GLY A 54 5.15 6.44 -11.05
N ALA A 55 4.89 5.16 -10.74
CA ALA A 55 5.10 4.53 -9.45
C ALA A 55 6.59 4.36 -9.10
N ALA A 56 7.28 5.48 -8.88
CA ALA A 56 8.63 5.51 -8.37
C ALA A 56 8.61 5.43 -6.84
N GLU A 57 9.39 4.51 -6.29
CA GLU A 57 9.42 4.17 -4.86
C GLU A 57 9.72 5.40 -3.98
N GLU A 58 10.61 6.29 -4.42
CA GLU A 58 11.00 7.48 -3.65
C GLU A 58 9.89 8.54 -3.53
N LEU A 59 8.89 8.52 -4.43
CA LEU A 59 7.86 9.55 -4.48
C LEU A 59 6.68 9.23 -3.56
N LEU A 60 6.38 7.97 -3.30
CA LEU A 60 5.24 7.59 -2.47
C LEU A 60 5.36 8.14 -1.03
N PRO A 61 6.50 8.01 -0.31
CA PRO A 61 6.67 8.61 1.01
C PRO A 61 6.57 10.15 1.01
N PHE A 62 6.99 10.81 -0.08
CA PHE A 62 6.87 12.26 -0.23
C PHE A 62 5.40 12.71 -0.23
N TRP A 63 4.54 12.01 -0.98
CA TRP A 63 3.12 12.32 -1.03
C TRP A 63 2.40 11.94 0.28
N GLN A 64 2.71 10.78 0.86
CA GLN A 64 2.17 10.33 2.15
C GLN A 64 2.48 11.34 3.28
N SER A 65 3.74 11.76 3.39
CA SER A 65 4.16 12.76 4.40
C SER A 65 3.55 14.16 4.18
N SER A 66 2.93 14.39 3.02
CA SER A 66 2.16 15.60 2.69
C SER A 66 0.64 15.43 2.93
N GLY A 67 0.21 14.27 3.43
CA GLY A 67 -1.18 13.96 3.78
C GLY A 67 -2.04 13.52 2.60
N PHE A 68 -1.42 13.05 1.50
CA PHE A 68 -2.14 12.43 0.39
C PHE A 68 -2.28 10.93 0.66
N ALA A 69 -3.44 10.38 0.34
CA ALA A 69 -3.71 8.94 0.39
C ALA A 69 -3.76 8.34 -1.00
N THR A 70 -3.27 7.11 -1.15
CA THR A 70 -3.39 6.32 -2.37
C THR A 70 -4.84 5.93 -2.57
N VAL A 71 -5.36 6.25 -3.75
CA VAL A 71 -6.75 5.96 -4.14
C VAL A 71 -6.84 5.00 -5.32
N ARG A 72 -5.76 4.82 -6.08
CA ARG A 72 -5.70 3.89 -7.22
C ARG A 72 -4.27 3.65 -7.69
N LEU A 73 -4.04 2.45 -8.22
CA LEU A 73 -2.89 2.13 -9.09
C LEU A 73 -3.38 1.83 -10.51
N GLY A 74 -2.65 2.29 -11.52
CA GLY A 74 -2.92 2.05 -12.93
C GLY A 74 -2.81 0.56 -13.29
N ILE A 75 -3.64 0.09 -14.22
CA ILE A 75 -3.68 -1.32 -14.64
C ILE A 75 -2.58 -1.63 -15.65
N SER A 76 -2.30 -0.68 -16.54
CA SER A 76 -1.26 -0.80 -17.56
C SER A 76 -0.09 0.11 -17.23
N ARG A 77 1.10 -0.29 -17.65
CA ARG A 77 2.29 0.56 -17.61
C ARG A 77 2.15 1.68 -18.65
N GLU A 78 2.56 2.88 -18.31
CA GLU A 78 2.60 3.99 -19.26
C GLU A 78 3.71 3.73 -20.30
N ALA A 79 3.40 3.97 -21.58
CA ALA A 79 4.32 3.66 -22.68
C ALA A 79 5.64 4.47 -22.63
N SER A 80 5.61 5.65 -22.02
CA SER A 80 6.76 6.56 -21.92
C SER A 80 7.71 6.22 -20.78
N SER A 81 7.21 5.75 -19.64
CA SER A 81 8.00 5.48 -18.43
C SER A 81 8.19 4.00 -18.14
N GLY A 82 7.30 3.13 -18.63
CA GLY A 82 7.23 1.72 -18.22
C GLY A 82 6.73 1.52 -16.80
N GLU A 83 6.29 2.58 -16.12
CA GLU A 83 5.80 2.54 -14.74
C GLU A 83 4.26 2.48 -14.69
N TYR A 84 3.71 1.97 -13.59
CA TYR A 84 2.28 2.09 -13.32
C TYR A 84 1.96 3.48 -12.79
N ALA A 85 0.82 4.05 -13.13
CA ALA A 85 0.41 5.35 -12.59
C ALA A 85 -0.18 5.19 -11.17
N VAL A 86 0.44 5.78 -10.15
CA VAL A 86 -0.15 5.93 -8.81
C VAL A 86 -0.98 7.19 -8.77
N GLN A 87 -2.23 7.07 -8.32
CA GLN A 87 -3.12 8.21 -8.08
C GLN A 87 -3.30 8.41 -6.59
N MET A 88 -3.06 9.63 -6.14
CA MET A 88 -3.21 10.02 -4.73
C MET A 88 -4.04 11.29 -4.60
N MET A 89 -4.73 11.42 -3.47
CA MET A 89 -5.68 12.49 -3.22
C MET A 89 -5.61 12.95 -1.76
N LYS A 90 -5.80 14.25 -1.55
CA LYS A 90 -6.05 14.88 -0.27
C LYS A 90 -7.34 15.70 -0.32
N GLY A 91 -8.28 15.40 0.57
CA GLY A 91 -9.49 16.18 0.78
C GLY A 91 -9.19 17.52 1.44
N LEU A 92 -9.84 18.58 0.97
CA LEU A 92 -9.74 19.95 1.48
C LEU A 92 -11.09 20.47 2.02
N SER A 93 -12.17 19.74 1.78
CA SER A 93 -13.53 19.98 2.27
C SER A 93 -14.14 18.68 2.81
N ASP A 94 -15.24 18.73 3.56
CA ASP A 94 -15.91 17.50 4.03
C ASP A 94 -16.29 16.56 2.87
N PRO A 95 -16.89 17.02 1.76
CA PRO A 95 -17.13 16.17 0.59
C PRO A 95 -15.85 15.58 0.00
N GLY A 96 -14.76 16.34 -0.06
CA GLY A 96 -13.47 15.88 -0.59
C GLY A 96 -12.81 14.82 0.30
N THR A 97 -12.84 15.02 1.62
CA THR A 97 -12.34 14.05 2.60
C THR A 97 -13.14 12.76 2.56
N ALA A 98 -14.48 12.85 2.50
CA ALA A 98 -15.33 11.68 2.33
C ALA A 98 -15.05 10.93 1.03
N ALA A 99 -14.76 11.65 -0.06
CA ALA A 99 -14.37 11.05 -1.33
C ALA A 99 -12.99 10.37 -1.27
N GLN A 100 -11.98 11.00 -0.66
CA GLN A 100 -10.67 10.39 -0.44
C GLN A 100 -10.81 9.08 0.34
N GLN A 101 -11.51 9.10 1.48
CA GLN A 101 -11.72 7.93 2.33
C GLN A 101 -12.43 6.81 1.58
N ARG A 102 -13.52 7.12 0.87
CA ARG A 102 -14.27 6.12 0.10
C ARG A 102 -13.46 5.51 -1.04
N LEU A 103 -12.67 6.30 -1.75
CA LEU A 103 -11.82 5.80 -2.84
C LEU A 103 -10.67 4.95 -2.30
N SER A 104 -10.03 5.39 -1.23
CA SER A 104 -8.94 4.64 -0.59
C SER A 104 -9.44 3.33 0.02
N ALA A 105 -10.59 3.33 0.71
CA ALA A 105 -11.24 2.12 1.22
C ALA A 105 -11.60 1.15 0.09
N ARG A 106 -12.17 1.65 -1.01
CA ARG A 106 -12.48 0.81 -2.17
C ARG A 106 -11.23 0.20 -2.80
N PHE A 107 -10.15 0.97 -2.87
CA PHE A 107 -8.87 0.45 -3.38
C PHE A 107 -8.28 -0.60 -2.43
N ALA A 108 -8.38 -0.40 -1.11
CA ALA A 108 -7.94 -1.39 -0.11
C ALA A 108 -8.71 -2.72 -0.21
N GLU A 109 -10.02 -2.68 -0.42
CA GLU A 109 -10.83 -3.88 -0.68
C GLU A 109 -10.38 -4.64 -1.94
N GLN A 110 -10.03 -3.89 -3.00
CA GLN A 110 -9.65 -4.45 -4.29
C GLN A 110 -8.21 -4.95 -4.30
N TRP A 111 -7.33 -4.35 -3.49
CA TRP A 111 -5.90 -4.61 -3.46
C TRP A 111 -5.53 -6.10 -3.35
N PRO A 112 -5.98 -6.88 -2.35
CA PRO A 112 -5.61 -8.29 -2.21
C PRO A 112 -6.15 -9.20 -3.32
N VAL A 113 -7.19 -8.75 -4.04
CA VAL A 113 -7.81 -9.46 -5.17
C VAL A 113 -7.06 -9.15 -6.47
N MET A 114 -6.74 -7.88 -6.71
CA MET A 114 -6.11 -7.41 -7.95
C MET A 114 -4.61 -7.65 -7.97
N LEU A 115 -3.91 -7.52 -6.84
CA LEU A 115 -2.46 -7.61 -6.78
C LEU A 115 -1.88 -8.90 -7.42
N PRO A 116 -2.40 -10.12 -7.14
CA PRO A 116 -1.92 -11.34 -7.78
C PRO A 116 -2.11 -11.40 -9.30
N VAL A 117 -3.12 -10.71 -9.83
CA VAL A 117 -3.61 -10.89 -11.20
C VAL A 117 -3.17 -9.75 -12.11
N VAL A 118 -3.28 -8.51 -11.61
CA VAL A 118 -3.03 -7.28 -12.36
C VAL A 118 -1.58 -6.82 -12.20
N TRP A 119 -1.00 -7.03 -11.01
CA TRP A 119 0.33 -6.56 -10.66
C TRP A 119 1.26 -7.67 -10.14
N PRO A 120 1.35 -8.84 -10.81
CA PRO A 120 2.15 -9.97 -10.34
C PRO A 120 3.67 -9.71 -10.34
N THR A 121 4.11 -8.63 -10.98
CA THR A 121 5.53 -8.24 -11.13
C THR A 121 5.84 -6.87 -10.54
N LEU A 122 4.93 -6.31 -9.73
CA LEU A 122 5.21 -5.10 -8.96
C LEU A 122 6.33 -5.36 -7.95
N SER A 123 7.24 -4.41 -7.76
CA SER A 123 8.36 -4.58 -6.84
C SER A 123 7.86 -4.78 -5.40
N PRO A 124 8.49 -5.66 -4.60
CA PRO A 124 8.13 -5.86 -3.19
C PRO A 124 8.07 -4.58 -2.38
N GLU A 125 9.02 -3.67 -2.63
CA GLU A 125 9.14 -2.37 -1.97
C GLU A 125 7.89 -1.53 -2.21
N LEU A 126 7.45 -1.42 -3.47
CA LEU A 126 6.26 -0.66 -3.83
C LEU A 126 4.96 -1.34 -3.34
N VAL A 127 4.90 -2.67 -3.36
CA VAL A 127 3.76 -3.42 -2.79
C VAL A 127 3.60 -3.09 -1.31
N LEU A 128 4.68 -3.17 -0.53
CA LEU A 128 4.65 -2.90 0.90
C LEU A 128 4.36 -1.43 1.18
N ALA A 129 4.96 -0.51 0.43
CA ALA A 129 4.74 0.92 0.61
C ALA A 129 3.30 1.35 0.28
N ILE A 130 2.68 0.76 -0.74
CA ILE A 130 1.25 0.94 -1.02
C ILE A 130 0.42 0.30 0.09
N SER A 131 0.71 -0.95 0.49
CA SER A 131 -0.03 -1.64 1.56
C SER A 131 0.00 -0.89 2.89
N ALA A 132 1.09 -0.22 3.22
CA ALA A 132 1.22 0.61 4.42
C ALA A 132 0.35 1.89 4.38
N ASP A 133 -0.01 2.37 3.19
CA ASP A 133 -0.86 3.56 2.99
C ASP A 133 -2.35 3.26 3.01
N LEU A 134 -2.71 2.00 2.78
CA LEU A 134 -4.11 1.61 2.67
C LEU A 134 -4.77 1.61 4.04
N PRO A 135 -6.06 2.01 4.12
CA PRO A 135 -6.85 1.83 5.32
C PRO A 135 -6.77 0.39 5.83
N SER A 136 -6.55 0.24 7.13
CA SER A 136 -6.52 -1.07 7.77
C SER A 136 -7.87 -1.77 7.62
N ALA A 137 -7.83 -3.07 7.41
CA ALA A 137 -9.02 -3.88 7.37
C ALA A 137 -9.59 -4.12 8.78
N GLU A 138 -10.81 -4.67 8.83
CA GLU A 138 -11.39 -5.17 10.07
C GLU A 138 -10.42 -6.08 10.84
N PRO A 139 -10.47 -6.08 12.19
CA PRO A 139 -9.63 -6.92 13.01
C PRO A 139 -9.68 -8.40 12.64
N LEU A 140 -8.58 -9.12 12.89
CA LEU A 140 -8.54 -10.57 12.74
C LEU A 140 -9.51 -11.24 13.71
N THR A 141 -10.25 -12.22 13.21
CA THR A 141 -11.08 -13.13 14.00
C THR A 141 -10.23 -14.05 14.87
N GLU A 142 -10.83 -14.61 15.93
CA GLU A 142 -10.16 -15.60 16.79
C GLU A 142 -9.68 -16.84 16.01
N GLN A 143 -10.45 -17.25 15.00
CA GLN A 143 -10.08 -18.35 14.13
C GLN A 143 -8.84 -18.01 13.29
N GLU A 144 -8.81 -16.84 12.64
CA GLU A 144 -7.64 -16.39 11.88
C GLU A 144 -6.40 -16.29 12.76
N LEU A 145 -6.53 -15.75 13.99
CA LEU A 145 -5.43 -15.69 14.95
C LEU A 145 -4.92 -17.09 15.34
N THR A 146 -5.83 -18.05 15.52
CA THR A 146 -5.47 -19.45 15.83
C THR A 146 -4.72 -20.10 14.67
N GLU A 147 -5.17 -19.87 13.43
CA GLU A 147 -4.50 -20.37 12.22
C GLU A 147 -3.10 -19.77 12.05
N LEU A 148 -2.95 -18.47 12.29
CA LEU A 148 -1.67 -17.76 12.22
C LEU A 148 -0.68 -18.27 13.28
N LYS A 149 -1.14 -18.48 14.52
CA LYS A 149 -0.32 -19.08 15.59
C LYS A 149 0.09 -20.50 15.24
N ALA A 150 -0.85 -21.33 14.77
CA ALA A 150 -0.56 -22.70 14.34
C ALA A 150 0.47 -22.74 13.20
N PHE A 151 0.38 -21.81 12.24
CA PHE A 151 1.39 -21.69 11.18
C PHE A 151 2.75 -21.27 11.74
N ALA A 152 2.81 -20.20 12.54
CA ALA A 152 4.04 -19.67 13.13
C ALA A 152 4.83 -20.74 13.90
N TYR A 153 4.15 -21.61 14.66
CA TYR A 153 4.77 -22.68 15.43
C TYR A 153 4.88 -24.03 14.67
N GLY A 154 4.58 -24.06 13.38
CA GLY A 154 4.79 -25.21 12.51
C GLY A 154 3.75 -26.33 12.62
N HIS A 155 2.59 -26.05 13.22
CA HIS A 155 1.45 -26.97 13.33
C HIS A 155 0.49 -26.91 12.13
N ARG A 156 0.70 -25.99 11.18
CA ARG A 156 -0.13 -25.81 9.99
C ARG A 156 0.72 -25.49 8.76
N GLY A 157 0.36 -26.07 7.62
CA GLY A 157 1.03 -25.81 6.34
C GLY A 157 0.59 -24.49 5.69
N PHE A 158 1.41 -23.97 4.78
CA PHE A 158 1.22 -22.66 4.16
C PHE A 158 -0.12 -22.47 3.43
N GLU A 159 -0.53 -23.40 2.57
CA GLU A 159 -1.71 -23.22 1.70
C GLU A 159 -3.00 -23.10 2.52
N LEU A 160 -3.08 -23.82 3.63
CA LEU A 160 -4.23 -23.78 4.53
C LEU A 160 -4.27 -22.51 5.39
N THR A 161 -3.16 -21.77 5.50
CA THR A 161 -3.06 -20.51 6.27
C THR A 161 -3.07 -19.28 5.36
N LEU A 162 -2.88 -19.45 4.05
CA LEU A 162 -2.81 -18.33 3.10
C LEU A 162 -3.96 -17.31 3.24
N PRO A 163 -5.24 -17.68 3.46
CA PRO A 163 -6.29 -16.71 3.70
C PRO A 163 -6.03 -15.83 4.93
N ALA A 164 -5.64 -16.42 6.06
CA ALA A 164 -5.31 -15.69 7.28
C ALA A 164 -4.03 -14.85 7.14
N LEU A 165 -3.03 -15.33 6.40
CA LEU A 165 -1.82 -14.56 6.08
C LEU A 165 -2.15 -13.31 5.24
N LYS A 166 -3.03 -13.44 4.24
CA LYS A 166 -3.51 -12.29 3.47
C LYS A 166 -4.29 -11.31 4.33
N ARG A 167 -5.10 -11.78 5.28
CA ARG A 167 -5.83 -10.94 6.22
C ARG A 167 -4.90 -10.21 7.20
N MET A 168 -3.85 -10.88 7.68
CA MET A 168 -2.77 -10.27 8.47
C MET A 168 -2.07 -9.14 7.71
N ALA A 169 -1.82 -9.34 6.40
CA ALA A 169 -1.18 -8.34 5.55
C ALA A 169 -1.97 -7.02 5.43
N LEU A 170 -3.28 -7.06 5.72
CA LEU A 170 -4.18 -5.89 5.66
C LEU A 170 -4.40 -5.23 7.03
N GLN A 171 -3.78 -5.75 8.10
CA GLN A 171 -3.86 -5.14 9.42
C GLN A 171 -2.99 -3.88 9.48
N ALA A 172 -3.34 -2.99 10.40
CA ALA A 172 -2.53 -1.81 10.71
C ALA A 172 -1.07 -2.21 10.98
N ASP A 173 -0.13 -1.40 10.48
CA ASP A 173 1.31 -1.51 10.70
C ASP A 173 1.99 -2.80 10.22
N THR A 174 1.27 -3.82 9.74
CA THR A 174 1.89 -5.06 9.25
C THR A 174 2.88 -4.77 8.13
N ALA A 175 2.47 -4.05 7.09
CA ALA A 175 3.34 -3.74 5.95
C ALA A 175 4.58 -2.93 6.37
N SER A 176 4.41 -1.98 7.29
CA SER A 176 5.49 -1.16 7.85
C SER A 176 6.43 -1.93 8.79
N SER A 177 5.96 -3.02 9.39
CA SER A 177 6.72 -3.86 10.34
C SER A 177 7.54 -4.94 9.64
N ILE A 178 7.28 -5.22 8.36
CA ILE A 178 8.06 -6.17 7.59
C ILE A 178 9.43 -5.54 7.24
N PRO A 179 10.55 -6.20 7.54
CA PRO A 179 11.89 -5.69 7.20
C PRO A 179 12.01 -5.45 5.69
N ALA A 180 12.72 -4.39 5.27
CA ALA A 180 12.92 -4.10 3.84
C ALA A 180 13.70 -5.20 3.10
N THR A 181 14.53 -5.97 3.81
CA THR A 181 15.27 -7.11 3.27
C THR A 181 14.48 -8.40 3.41
N ASN A 182 15.08 -9.54 3.10
CA ASN A 182 14.49 -10.85 3.38
C ASN A 182 13.99 -10.90 4.85
N PRO A 183 12.71 -11.26 5.14
CA PRO A 183 11.74 -11.94 4.28
C PRO A 183 10.71 -11.10 3.49
N ALA A 184 10.86 -9.78 3.33
CA ALA A 184 9.89 -8.95 2.58
C ALA A 184 9.60 -9.45 1.15
N PRO A 185 10.61 -9.68 0.29
CA PRO A 185 10.35 -10.13 -1.07
C PRO A 185 9.63 -11.48 -1.11
N LEU A 186 9.94 -12.36 -0.15
CA LEU A 186 9.28 -13.67 -0.04
C LEU A 186 7.82 -13.54 0.40
N TRP A 187 7.54 -12.69 1.39
CA TRP A 187 6.18 -12.36 1.82
C TRP A 187 5.35 -11.81 0.66
N VAL A 188 5.89 -10.81 -0.05
CA VAL A 188 5.19 -10.22 -1.20
C VAL A 188 4.93 -11.27 -2.28
N THR A 189 5.97 -12.01 -2.69
CA THR A 189 5.88 -13.00 -3.77
C THR A 189 4.85 -14.09 -3.45
N CYS A 190 4.97 -14.73 -2.29
CA CYS A 190 4.18 -15.92 -1.97
C CYS A 190 2.83 -15.59 -1.33
N VAL A 191 2.74 -14.59 -0.45
CA VAL A 191 1.49 -14.27 0.27
C VAL A 191 0.65 -13.29 -0.53
N LEU A 192 1.21 -12.13 -0.88
CA LEU A 192 0.45 -11.02 -1.45
C LEU A 192 0.17 -11.20 -2.95
N GLN A 193 1.20 -11.57 -3.73
CA GLN A 193 1.09 -11.84 -5.17
C GLN A 193 0.72 -13.29 -5.48
N ASN A 194 0.65 -14.16 -4.47
CA ASN A 194 0.25 -15.57 -4.60
C ASN A 194 1.02 -16.33 -5.70
N GLN A 195 2.30 -16.03 -5.87
CA GLN A 195 3.15 -16.69 -6.85
C GLN A 195 3.62 -18.06 -6.34
N PRO A 196 3.81 -19.04 -7.25
CA PRO A 196 4.25 -20.37 -6.85
C PRO A 196 5.66 -20.35 -6.25
N TRP A 197 5.96 -21.29 -5.36
CA TRP A 197 7.29 -21.45 -4.74
C TRP A 197 8.44 -21.53 -5.75
N GLN A 198 8.20 -22.04 -6.96
CA GLN A 198 9.18 -22.04 -8.04
C GLN A 198 9.66 -20.62 -8.35
N LYS A 199 8.75 -19.64 -8.39
CA LYS A 199 9.07 -18.25 -8.69
C LYS A 199 9.95 -17.64 -7.60
N ALA A 200 9.64 -17.91 -6.33
CA ALA A 200 10.46 -17.48 -5.21
C ALA A 200 11.89 -18.06 -5.28
N ARG A 201 12.05 -19.31 -5.72
CA ARG A 201 13.36 -19.95 -5.92
C ARG A 201 14.13 -19.34 -7.10
N GLU A 202 13.47 -19.06 -8.22
CA GLU A 202 14.07 -18.39 -9.38
C GLU A 202 14.66 -17.03 -8.99
N HIS A 203 13.95 -16.29 -8.12
CA HIS A 203 14.42 -15.03 -7.55
C HIS A 203 15.38 -15.18 -6.36
N ARG A 204 15.78 -16.42 -6.02
CA ARG A 204 16.69 -16.75 -4.91
C ARG A 204 16.21 -16.24 -3.54
N LEU A 205 14.90 -16.15 -3.37
CA LEU A 205 14.26 -15.75 -2.10
C LEU A 205 14.23 -16.91 -1.10
N CYS A 206 14.26 -18.14 -1.59
CA CYS A 206 14.41 -19.35 -0.79
C CYS A 206 15.10 -20.45 -1.59
N THR A 207 15.68 -21.43 -0.89
CA THR A 207 16.30 -22.63 -1.49
C THR A 207 15.23 -23.65 -1.94
N GLY A 208 14.11 -23.66 -1.23
CA GLY A 208 12.98 -24.56 -1.46
C GLY A 208 11.79 -24.18 -0.60
N ARG A 209 10.67 -24.91 -0.77
CA ARG A 209 9.43 -24.66 -0.02
C ARG A 209 9.62 -24.74 1.49
N GLY A 210 10.36 -25.73 2.00
CA GLY A 210 10.56 -25.90 3.45
C GLY A 210 11.30 -24.72 4.08
N ASP A 211 12.36 -24.24 3.43
CA ASP A 211 13.11 -23.04 3.83
C ASP A 211 12.23 -21.78 3.74
N GLY A 212 11.51 -21.59 2.64
CA GLY A 212 10.60 -20.47 2.47
C GLY A 212 9.49 -20.44 3.52
N GLU A 213 8.86 -21.58 3.83
CA GLU A 213 7.89 -21.68 4.92
C GLU A 213 8.53 -21.34 6.27
N ALA A 214 9.73 -21.83 6.58
CA ALA A 214 10.41 -21.52 7.83
C ALA A 214 10.66 -20.01 8.01
N GLN A 215 11.07 -19.32 6.96
CA GLN A 215 11.25 -17.86 6.97
C GLN A 215 9.93 -17.12 7.17
N LEU A 216 8.86 -17.52 6.47
CA LEU A 216 7.53 -16.93 6.66
C LEU A 216 6.99 -17.17 8.07
N ARG A 217 7.24 -18.34 8.66
CA ARG A 217 6.84 -18.65 10.06
C ARG A 217 7.53 -17.73 11.06
N GLN A 218 8.83 -17.51 10.90
CA GLN A 218 9.59 -16.56 11.73
C GLN A 218 9.04 -15.14 11.62
N LEU A 219 8.74 -14.69 10.39
CA LEU A 219 8.12 -13.38 10.18
C LEU A 219 6.75 -13.28 10.89
N VAL A 220 5.87 -14.26 10.68
CA VAL A 220 4.54 -14.28 11.29
C VAL A 220 4.62 -14.32 12.82
N ALA A 221 5.55 -15.08 13.39
CA ALA A 221 5.79 -15.09 14.83
C ALA A 221 6.17 -13.68 15.35
N GLY A 222 7.06 -12.98 14.64
CA GLY A 222 7.45 -11.60 14.98
C GLY A 222 6.27 -10.63 14.91
N LEU A 223 5.47 -10.69 13.84
CA LEU A 223 4.29 -9.83 13.64
C LEU A 223 3.22 -10.07 14.73
N LEU A 224 3.00 -11.33 15.13
CA LEU A 224 2.05 -11.67 16.19
C LEU A 224 2.48 -11.14 17.58
N MET A 225 3.79 -11.00 17.82
CA MET A 225 4.31 -10.44 19.06
C MET A 225 4.18 -8.91 19.09
N SER A 226 4.44 -8.23 17.97
CA SER A 226 4.29 -6.77 17.90
C SER A 226 2.84 -6.32 18.07
N SER A 227 1.86 -7.07 17.54
CA SER A 227 0.44 -6.72 17.66
C SER A 227 -0.17 -6.93 19.06
N GLN A 228 0.55 -7.54 20.00
CA GLN A 228 0.09 -7.72 21.39
C GLN A 228 0.59 -6.62 22.34
N THR A 229 1.45 -5.71 21.86
CA THR A 229 2.11 -4.69 22.69
C THR A 229 1.49 -3.29 22.51
N THR A 230 0.47 -3.17 21.65
CA THR A 230 -0.21 -1.92 21.29
C THR A 230 -1.67 -1.98 21.72
#